data_AF-A0A9P6AYY5-F1
#
_entry.id   AF-A0A9P6AYY5-F1
#
_cell.length_a   1.000
_cell.length_b   1.000
_cell.length_c   1.000
_cell.angle_alpha   90.00
_cell.angle_beta   90.00
_cell.angle_gamma   90.00
#
_symmetry.space_group_name_H-M   'P 1'
#
loop_
_entity.id
_entity.type
_entity.pdbx_description
1 polymer ?
#
loop_
_entity_poly.entity_id
_entity_poly.type
_entity_poly.pdbx_seq_one_letter_code
_entity_poly.pdbx_strand_id
1 'polypeptide(L)'
;MLNALPQESNAVVDMAESSHTLTILLSTIHNPPRNLPPPRSRPLFKVGAPESYEIPFSPIPDLIPFPLLRELLYPLADKFQFSASLTSALHSHLAAHAPTMSLETYALASFLALTSIANDASQYLLEPKLSTMPLERIRLIPTADAYHCLLQLQTYRVEQLRSILLVEEPFPHGYLFCRAHGTATRKLWDARRNMVLHSLDGNTDVAEAMKSVKTAVADCPDCKRGCNSSIELLRVRFPLNHPPTVLTFVAMRAV
;
A
#
# COMPACT_ATOMS: atom_id res chain seq x y z
N MET A 1 -12.10 69.73 29.45
CA MET A 1 -10.94 68.88 29.77
C MET A 1 -11.37 67.44 29.57
N LEU A 2 -11.06 66.85 28.41
CA LEU A 2 -11.31 65.44 28.11
C LEU A 2 -10.09 64.65 28.59
N ASN A 3 -10.25 63.86 29.65
CA ASN A 3 -9.21 62.97 30.14
C ASN A 3 -8.97 61.89 29.07
N ALA A 4 -7.74 61.82 28.56
CA ALA A 4 -7.30 60.75 27.67
C ALA A 4 -7.41 59.43 28.43
N LEU A 5 -8.14 58.47 27.86
CA LEU A 5 -8.22 57.11 28.37
C LEU A 5 -6.81 56.48 28.31
N PRO A 6 -6.40 55.72 29.35
CA PRO A 6 -5.13 55.02 29.33
C PRO A 6 -5.11 54.05 28.14
N GLN A 7 -4.07 54.15 27.31
CA GLN A 7 -3.81 53.16 26.25
C GLN A 7 -3.67 51.80 26.93
N GLU A 8 -4.64 50.92 26.71
CA GLU A 8 -4.51 49.50 27.07
C GLU A 8 -3.28 48.96 26.34
N SER A 9 -2.22 48.69 27.10
CA SER A 9 -1.06 47.97 26.59
C SER A 9 -1.56 46.58 26.23
N ASN A 10 -1.75 46.32 24.93
CA ASN A 10 -2.09 45.00 24.42
C ASN A 10 -1.14 43.99 25.06
N ALA A 11 -1.68 43.11 25.91
CA ALA A 11 -0.90 42.08 26.58
C ALA A 11 -0.30 41.18 25.50
N VAL A 12 1.03 41.27 25.32
CA VAL A 12 1.75 40.42 24.37
C VAL A 12 2.06 39.11 25.10
N VAL A 13 1.46 38.02 24.62
CA VAL A 13 1.79 36.67 25.05
C VAL A 13 2.88 36.14 24.14
N ASP A 14 4.06 35.89 24.69
CA ASP A 14 5.14 35.23 23.96
C ASP A 14 4.85 33.73 23.87
N MET A 15 4.73 33.21 22.66
CA MET A 15 4.46 31.79 22.40
C MET A 15 5.55 31.21 21.53
N ALA A 16 5.92 29.95 21.80
CA ALA A 16 6.97 29.27 21.07
C ALA A 16 6.60 29.02 19.60
N GLU A 17 5.30 28.92 19.29
CA GLU A 17 4.77 28.70 17.95
C GLU A 17 4.55 30.02 17.20
N SER A 18 4.79 29.99 15.89
CA SER A 18 4.43 31.10 15.01
C SER A 18 2.91 31.30 14.96
N SER A 19 2.46 32.53 14.67
CA SER A 19 1.05 32.84 14.45
C SER A 19 0.41 31.96 13.36
N HIS A 20 1.17 31.61 12.32
CA HIS A 20 0.74 30.71 11.26
C HIS A 20 0.49 29.29 11.78
N THR A 21 1.42 28.74 12.55
CA THR A 21 1.30 27.43 13.22
C THR A 21 0.07 27.37 14.11
N LEU A 22 -0.16 28.41 14.90
CA LEU A 22 -1.31 28.51 15.81
C LEU A 22 -2.63 28.63 15.05
N THR A 23 -2.64 29.36 13.94
CA THR A 23 -3.82 29.46 13.07
C THR A 23 -4.20 28.09 12.52
N ILE A 24 -3.21 27.29 12.06
CA ILE A 24 -3.45 25.93 11.57
C ILE A 24 -3.89 24.99 12.71
N LEU A 25 -3.25 25.10 13.88
CA LEU A 25 -3.62 24.32 15.06
C LEU A 25 -5.08 24.58 15.43
N LEU A 26 -5.45 25.84 15.62
CA LEU A 26 -6.80 26.25 15.98
C LEU A 26 -7.81 25.88 14.89
N SER A 27 -7.47 26.08 13.62
CA SER A 27 -8.37 25.70 12.52
C SER A 27 -8.59 24.19 12.46
N THR A 28 -7.56 23.40 12.71
CA THR A 28 -7.62 21.93 12.75
C THR A 28 -8.45 21.43 13.94
N ILE A 29 -8.34 22.08 15.10
CA ILE A 29 -9.13 21.73 16.29
C ILE A 29 -10.61 22.12 16.10
N HIS A 30 -10.87 23.32 15.58
CA HIS A 30 -12.24 23.81 15.39
C HIS A 30 -12.96 23.17 14.20
N ASN A 31 -12.23 22.83 13.13
CA ASN A 31 -12.73 22.20 11.93
C ASN A 31 -11.92 20.92 11.65
N PRO A 32 -12.17 19.84 12.42
CA PRO A 32 -11.38 18.62 12.29
C PRO A 32 -11.52 18.02 10.89
N PRO A 33 -10.41 17.53 10.30
CA PRO A 33 -10.45 16.83 9.03
C PRO A 33 -11.35 15.60 9.12
N ARG A 34 -12.04 15.30 8.02
CA ARG A 34 -12.86 14.09 7.92
C ARG A 34 -11.97 12.86 7.76
N ASN A 35 -12.42 11.72 8.30
CA ASN A 35 -11.79 10.45 7.97
C ASN A 35 -11.99 10.16 6.48
N LEU A 36 -10.91 9.84 5.79
CA LEU A 36 -10.95 9.38 4.41
C LEU A 36 -11.19 7.87 4.35
N PRO A 37 -11.83 7.36 3.28
CA PRO A 37 -11.88 5.93 3.05
C PRO A 37 -10.46 5.37 2.92
N PRO A 38 -10.21 4.11 3.35
CA PRO A 38 -8.91 3.48 3.15
C PRO A 38 -8.54 3.53 1.66
N PRO A 39 -7.25 3.70 1.33
CA PRO A 39 -6.82 3.61 -0.06
C PRO A 39 -7.34 2.29 -0.62
N ARG A 40 -7.88 2.33 -1.84
CA ARG A 40 -8.28 1.09 -2.52
C ARG A 40 -7.03 0.22 -2.53
N SER A 41 -7.10 -0.93 -1.84
CA SER A 41 -6.06 -1.95 -1.92
C SER A 41 -5.65 -2.07 -3.37
N ARG A 42 -4.33 -2.12 -3.60
CA ARG A 42 -3.74 -2.13 -4.94
C ARG A 42 -4.68 -2.84 -5.91
N PRO A 43 -5.16 -2.16 -6.97
CA PRO A 43 -6.24 -2.69 -7.77
C PRO A 43 -5.87 -4.09 -8.23
N LEU A 44 -6.75 -5.05 -7.95
CA LEU A 44 -6.75 -6.38 -8.56
C LEU A 44 -6.37 -6.18 -10.02
N PHE A 45 -5.20 -6.69 -10.40
CA PHE A 45 -4.62 -6.44 -11.72
C PHE A 45 -5.69 -6.69 -12.79
N LYS A 46 -6.16 -5.62 -13.42
CA LYS A 46 -7.29 -5.70 -14.37
C LYS A 46 -6.81 -6.38 -15.64
N VAL A 47 -7.63 -7.28 -16.20
CA VAL A 47 -7.38 -7.94 -17.49
C VAL A 47 -7.06 -6.88 -18.55
N GLY A 48 -5.84 -6.92 -19.11
CA GLY A 48 -5.44 -6.03 -20.22
C GLY A 48 -4.99 -4.61 -19.82
N ALA A 49 -4.63 -4.38 -18.55
CA ALA A 49 -3.93 -3.14 -18.21
C ALA A 49 -2.52 -3.11 -18.84
N PRO A 50 -2.04 -1.95 -19.33
CA PRO A 50 -0.68 -1.81 -19.83
C PRO A 50 0.36 -2.20 -18.76
N GLU A 51 1.55 -2.63 -19.20
CA GLU A 51 2.68 -3.01 -18.32
C GLU A 51 3.02 -1.94 -17.28
N SER A 52 2.69 -0.67 -17.54
CA SER A 52 2.71 0.44 -16.58
C SER A 52 1.29 0.76 -16.08
N TYR A 53 0.91 0.25 -14.91
CA TYR A 53 -0.33 0.67 -14.24
C TYR A 53 -0.11 2.05 -13.61
N GLU A 54 -0.33 3.13 -14.36
CA GLU A 54 -0.60 4.43 -13.75
C GLU A 54 -1.93 4.29 -12.99
N ILE A 55 -1.87 4.29 -11.66
CA ILE A 55 -3.08 4.33 -10.83
C ILE A 55 -3.79 5.62 -11.20
N PRO A 56 -5.01 5.60 -11.79
CA PRO A 56 -5.69 6.83 -12.16
C PRO A 56 -5.94 7.63 -10.89
N PHE A 57 -5.14 8.68 -10.71
CA PHE A 57 -5.22 9.55 -9.55
C PHE A 57 -6.48 10.39 -9.70
N SER A 58 -7.57 9.93 -9.12
CA SER A 58 -8.70 10.81 -8.86
C SER A 58 -8.32 11.68 -7.66
N PRO A 59 -8.25 13.01 -7.82
CA PRO A 59 -7.93 13.89 -6.71
C PRO A 59 -8.93 13.63 -5.59
N ILE A 60 -8.43 13.24 -4.42
CA ILE A 60 -9.27 13.03 -3.25
C ILE A 60 -9.61 14.43 -2.71
N PRO A 61 -10.89 14.82 -2.68
CA PRO A 61 -11.27 16.11 -2.16
C PRO A 61 -10.83 16.23 -0.70
N ASP A 62 -10.35 17.40 -0.32
CA ASP A 62 -9.92 17.74 1.05
C ASP A 62 -8.74 16.90 1.58
N LEU A 63 -7.95 16.26 0.70
CA LEU A 63 -6.73 15.55 1.10
C LEU A 63 -5.69 16.55 1.62
N ILE A 64 -5.35 16.43 2.91
CA ILE A 64 -4.28 17.22 3.52
C ILE A 64 -2.96 16.95 2.79
N PRO A 65 -2.24 17.97 2.30
CA PRO A 65 -0.94 17.79 1.64
C PRO A 65 0.07 17.05 2.54
N PHE A 66 0.85 16.15 1.95
CA PHE A 66 1.82 15.35 2.68
C PHE A 66 2.86 16.18 3.48
N PRO A 67 3.46 17.26 2.92
CA PRO A 67 4.39 18.09 3.69
C PRO A 67 3.74 18.68 4.95
N LEU A 68 2.47 19.10 4.85
CA LEU A 68 1.72 19.65 5.98
C LEU A 68 1.45 18.60 7.06
N LEU A 69 1.14 17.36 6.68
CA LEU A 69 1.02 16.24 7.62
C LEU A 69 2.34 16.01 8.37
N ARG A 70 3.44 15.83 7.61
CA ARG A 70 4.75 15.45 8.14
C ARG A 70 5.37 16.53 9.02
N GLU A 71 5.39 17.76 8.54
CA GLU A 71 6.23 18.84 9.11
C GLU A 71 5.49 19.67 10.17
N LEU A 72 4.16 19.63 10.19
CA LEU A 72 3.37 20.46 11.07
C LEU A 72 2.36 19.66 11.88
N LEU A 73 1.46 18.92 11.24
CA LEU A 73 0.31 18.33 11.96
C LEU A 73 0.70 17.19 12.89
N TYR A 74 1.61 16.28 12.50
CA TYR A 74 2.09 15.25 13.43
C TYR A 74 2.92 15.81 14.59
N PRO A 75 3.87 16.75 14.37
CA PRO A 75 4.55 17.43 15.48
C PRO A 75 3.59 18.16 16.43
N LEU A 76 2.55 18.81 15.90
CA LEU A 76 1.51 19.44 16.72
C LEU A 76 0.66 18.40 17.46
N ALA A 77 0.33 17.28 16.81
CA ALA A 77 -0.44 16.21 17.41
C ALA A 77 0.28 15.58 18.60
N ASP A 78 1.59 15.40 18.49
CA ASP A 78 2.47 14.93 19.58
C ASP A 78 2.56 15.97 20.70
N LYS A 79 2.92 17.22 20.35
CA LYS A 79 3.11 18.31 21.32
C LYS A 79 1.86 18.65 22.11
N PHE A 80 0.71 18.74 21.45
CA PHE A 80 -0.57 19.15 22.02
C PHE A 80 -1.51 17.98 22.32
N GLN A 81 -1.05 16.73 22.14
CA GLN A 81 -1.80 15.51 22.44
C GLN A 81 -3.19 15.51 21.82
N PHE A 82 -3.26 15.53 20.49
CA PHE A 82 -4.53 15.52 19.77
C PHE A 82 -5.43 14.36 20.20
N SER A 83 -6.75 14.59 20.14
CA SER A 83 -7.74 13.57 20.46
C SER A 83 -7.60 12.36 19.52
N ALA A 84 -7.99 11.18 20.00
CA ALA A 84 -7.90 9.96 19.20
C ALA A 84 -8.69 10.05 17.87
N SER A 85 -9.80 10.79 17.85
CA SER A 85 -10.58 11.02 16.63
C SER A 85 -9.83 11.88 15.61
N LEU A 86 -9.14 12.93 16.06
CA LEU A 86 -8.35 13.81 15.21
C LEU A 86 -7.10 13.09 14.69
N THR A 87 -6.40 12.36 15.56
CA THR A 87 -5.25 11.52 15.18
C THR A 87 -5.65 10.44 14.18
N SER A 88 -6.81 9.79 14.36
CA SER A 88 -7.37 8.85 13.39
C SER A 88 -7.62 9.50 12.02
N ALA A 89 -8.13 10.73 12.01
CA ALA A 89 -8.31 11.46 10.76
C ALA A 89 -6.96 11.71 10.06
N LEU A 90 -5.93 12.18 10.79
CA LEU A 90 -4.57 12.36 10.25
C LEU A 90 -4.00 11.05 9.69
N HIS A 91 -4.21 9.93 10.39
CA HIS A 91 -3.82 8.59 9.92
C HIS A 91 -4.52 8.22 8.60
N SER A 92 -5.82 8.50 8.47
CA SER A 92 -6.56 8.23 7.22
C SER A 92 -6.04 9.07 6.05
N HIS A 93 -5.63 10.32 6.30
CA HIS A 93 -4.99 11.17 5.30
C HIS A 93 -3.59 10.69 4.92
N LEU A 94 -2.80 10.22 5.89
CA LEU A 94 -1.49 9.61 5.62
C LEU A 94 -1.64 8.35 4.76
N ALA A 95 -2.60 7.47 5.09
CA ALA A 95 -2.89 6.27 4.31
C ALA A 95 -3.32 6.59 2.88
N ALA A 96 -4.08 7.67 2.67
CA ALA A 96 -4.52 8.10 1.34
C ALA A 96 -3.36 8.52 0.41
N HIS A 97 -2.18 8.88 0.96
CA HIS A 97 -0.97 9.17 0.18
C HIS A 97 -0.19 7.91 -0.23
N ALA A 98 -0.49 6.74 0.33
CA ALA A 98 0.24 5.50 0.04
C ALA A 98 0.39 5.17 -1.46
N PRO A 99 -0.62 5.37 -2.34
CA PRO A 99 -0.49 5.05 -3.76
C PRO A 99 0.46 5.97 -4.55
N THR A 100 0.61 7.22 -4.14
CA THR A 100 1.39 8.24 -4.88
C THR A 100 2.75 8.53 -4.24
N MET A 101 2.84 8.44 -2.91
CA MET A 101 4.03 8.74 -2.11
C MET A 101 4.36 7.54 -1.22
N SER A 102 4.42 6.35 -1.82
CA SER A 102 4.51 5.08 -1.10
C SER A 102 5.70 4.98 -0.15
N LEU A 103 6.86 5.51 -0.55
CA LEU A 103 8.09 5.45 0.25
C LEU A 103 8.04 6.42 1.43
N GLU A 104 7.56 7.63 1.17
CA GLU A 104 7.42 8.68 2.16
C GLU A 104 6.35 8.30 3.19
N THR A 105 5.21 7.77 2.74
CA THR A 105 4.16 7.24 3.61
C THR A 105 4.66 6.06 4.42
N TYR A 106 5.38 5.11 3.81
CA TYR A 106 6.00 3.99 4.52
C TYR A 106 6.96 4.47 5.61
N ALA A 107 7.86 5.38 5.26
CA ALA A 107 8.87 5.92 6.16
C ALA A 107 8.23 6.64 7.35
N LEU A 108 7.27 7.54 7.09
CA LEU A 108 6.58 8.29 8.13
C LEU A 108 5.71 7.38 9.00
N ALA A 109 4.97 6.44 8.41
CA ALA A 109 4.18 5.47 9.17
C ALA A 109 5.06 4.58 10.04
N SER A 110 6.24 4.17 9.55
CA SER A 110 7.22 3.40 10.33
C SER A 110 7.77 4.22 11.50
N PHE A 111 8.10 5.50 11.27
CA PHE A 111 8.57 6.41 12.31
C PHE A 111 7.52 6.61 13.42
N LEU A 112 6.24 6.70 13.05
CA LEU A 112 5.12 6.86 13.97
C LEU A 112 4.59 5.52 14.54
N ALA A 113 5.26 4.39 14.28
CA ALA A 113 4.84 3.04 14.68
C ALA A 113 3.43 2.64 14.19
N LEU A 114 2.98 3.18 13.06
CA LEU A 114 1.69 2.89 12.41
C LEU A 114 1.81 1.68 11.47
N THR A 115 1.97 0.49 12.06
CA THR A 115 2.29 -0.76 11.34
C THR A 115 1.31 -1.11 10.22
N SER A 116 0.01 -0.87 10.41
CA SER A 116 -1.01 -1.13 9.38
C SER A 116 -0.79 -0.26 8.14
N ILE A 117 -0.60 1.05 8.33
CA ILE A 117 -0.38 2.01 7.25
C ILE A 117 0.98 1.75 6.58
N ALA A 118 2.02 1.45 7.35
CA ALA A 118 3.32 1.08 6.80
C ALA A 118 3.20 -0.19 5.92
N ASN A 119 2.51 -1.23 6.41
CA ASN A 119 2.28 -2.42 5.62
C ASN A 119 1.49 -2.11 4.33
N ASP A 120 0.43 -1.31 4.40
CA ASP A 120 -0.36 -0.94 3.23
C ASP A 120 0.46 -0.12 2.22
N ALA A 121 1.24 0.86 2.68
CA ALA A 121 2.13 1.64 1.85
C ALA A 121 3.21 0.79 1.15
N SER A 122 3.74 -0.22 1.86
CA SER A 122 4.74 -1.12 1.30
C SER A 122 4.24 -1.95 0.11
N GLN A 123 2.92 -2.13 -0.05
CA GLN A 123 2.35 -2.80 -1.21
C GLN A 123 2.55 -2.01 -2.51
N TYR A 124 2.77 -0.69 -2.41
CA TYR A 124 3.04 0.20 -3.53
C TYR A 124 4.55 0.42 -3.75
N LEU A 125 5.42 -0.26 -2.98
CA LEU A 125 6.88 -0.20 -3.07
C LEU A 125 7.48 -1.39 -3.82
N LEU A 126 6.73 -2.01 -4.72
CA LEU A 126 7.17 -3.18 -5.46
C LEU A 126 8.01 -2.80 -6.70
N GLU A 127 7.83 -1.57 -7.19
CA GLU A 127 8.64 -0.99 -8.27
C GLU A 127 9.03 0.46 -7.93
N PRO A 128 10.29 0.86 -8.21
CA PRO A 128 11.42 0.01 -8.59
C PRO A 128 11.85 -0.93 -7.44
N LYS A 129 12.59 -2.00 -7.77
CA LYS A 129 13.15 -2.91 -6.74
C LYS A 129 13.99 -2.10 -5.75
N LEU A 130 13.96 -2.45 -4.46
CA LEU A 130 14.76 -1.75 -3.44
C LEU A 130 16.25 -1.76 -3.76
N SER A 131 16.75 -2.85 -4.36
CA SER A 131 18.15 -2.96 -4.80
C SER A 131 18.54 -1.98 -5.90
N THR A 132 17.57 -1.48 -6.66
CA THR A 132 17.79 -0.49 -7.74
C THR A 132 17.43 0.93 -7.32
N MET A 133 16.97 1.12 -6.09
CA MET A 133 16.54 2.42 -5.58
C MET A 133 17.77 3.28 -5.24
N PRO A 134 17.81 4.56 -5.61
CA PRO A 134 18.93 5.43 -5.30
C PRO A 134 19.05 5.67 -3.79
N LEU A 135 20.27 5.90 -3.32
CA LEU A 135 20.59 6.03 -1.88
C LEU A 135 19.80 7.17 -1.23
N GLU A 136 19.57 8.27 -1.95
CA GLU A 136 18.81 9.44 -1.50
C GLU A 136 17.37 9.07 -1.13
N ARG A 137 16.76 8.14 -1.89
CA ARG A 137 15.42 7.64 -1.61
C ARG A 137 15.43 6.68 -0.41
N ILE A 138 16.40 5.76 -0.37
CA ILE A 138 16.52 4.80 0.75
C ILE A 138 16.72 5.53 2.09
N ARG A 139 17.44 6.65 2.10
CA ARG A 139 17.64 7.51 3.29
C ARG A 139 16.36 8.10 3.87
N LEU A 140 15.24 8.07 3.15
CA LEU A 140 13.95 8.47 3.70
C LEU A 140 13.46 7.48 4.76
N ILE A 141 13.87 6.22 4.69
CA ILE A 141 13.49 5.20 5.67
C ILE A 141 14.25 5.48 6.98
N PRO A 142 13.55 5.67 8.11
CA PRO A 142 14.14 6.28 9.31
C PRO A 142 15.16 5.38 10.01
N THR A 143 15.01 4.06 9.92
CA THR A 143 15.84 3.09 10.65
C THR A 143 16.22 1.89 9.78
N ALA A 144 17.33 1.24 10.12
CA ALA A 144 17.73 -0.02 9.50
C ALA A 144 16.68 -1.11 9.70
N ASP A 145 16.01 -1.13 10.86
CA ASP A 145 14.91 -2.05 11.15
C ASP A 145 13.73 -1.84 10.21
N ALA A 146 13.31 -0.59 9.99
CA ALA A 146 12.24 -0.28 9.04
C ALA A 146 12.61 -0.69 7.60
N TYR A 147 13.88 -0.56 7.22
CA TYR A 147 14.37 -1.04 5.92
C TYR A 147 14.32 -2.58 5.84
N HIS A 148 14.78 -3.27 6.88
CA HIS A 148 14.76 -4.73 6.94
C HIS A 148 13.34 -5.29 6.92
N CYS A 149 12.41 -4.69 7.67
CA CYS A 149 10.99 -5.04 7.64
C CYS A 149 10.40 -4.91 6.24
N LEU A 150 10.77 -3.86 5.50
CA LEU A 150 10.31 -3.68 4.12
C LEU A 150 10.81 -4.82 3.21
N LEU A 151 12.08 -5.22 3.34
CA LEU A 151 12.64 -6.36 2.59
C LEU A 151 11.96 -7.69 2.94
N GLN A 152 11.68 -7.92 4.22
CA GLN A 152 10.95 -9.10 4.67
C GLN A 152 9.53 -9.15 4.08
N LEU A 153 8.82 -8.02 4.10
CA LEU A 153 7.47 -7.91 3.50
C LEU A 153 7.50 -8.20 2.00
N GLN A 154 8.48 -7.69 1.27
CA GLN A 154 8.62 -7.96 -0.16
C GLN A 154 8.92 -9.44 -0.43
N THR A 155 9.83 -10.03 0.35
CA THR A 155 10.20 -11.44 0.22
C THR A 155 9.02 -12.35 0.51
N TYR A 156 8.31 -12.09 1.61
CA TYR A 156 7.10 -12.81 2.00
C TYR A 156 6.05 -12.77 0.89
N ARG A 157 5.81 -11.60 0.26
CA ARG A 157 4.86 -11.49 -0.86
C ARG A 157 5.24 -12.41 -2.01
N VAL A 158 6.51 -12.42 -2.42
CA VAL A 158 6.99 -13.32 -3.49
C VAL A 158 6.79 -14.79 -3.12
N GLU A 159 7.07 -15.17 -1.87
CA GLU A 159 6.86 -16.54 -1.39
C GLU A 159 5.38 -16.92 -1.38
N GLN A 160 4.49 -16.02 -0.97
CA GLN A 160 3.05 -16.24 -1.03
C GLN A 160 2.57 -16.42 -2.47
N LEU A 161 2.99 -15.54 -3.40
CA LEU A 161 2.70 -15.66 -4.83
C LEU A 161 3.17 -17.02 -5.37
N ARG A 162 4.38 -17.44 -5.00
CA ARG A 162 4.95 -18.73 -5.37
C ARG A 162 4.11 -19.89 -4.84
N SER A 163 3.70 -19.85 -3.57
CA SER A 163 2.92 -20.91 -2.94
C SER A 163 1.54 -21.08 -3.61
N ILE A 164 0.86 -19.97 -3.91
CA ILE A 164 -0.45 -19.97 -4.58
C ILE A 164 -0.32 -20.58 -5.98
N LEU A 165 0.69 -20.13 -6.74
CA LEU A 165 0.92 -20.60 -8.10
C LEU A 165 1.29 -22.09 -8.17
N LEU A 166 2.03 -22.61 -7.19
CA LEU A 166 2.41 -24.03 -7.12
C LEU A 166 1.22 -24.95 -6.90
N VAL A 167 0.25 -24.54 -6.09
CA VAL A 167 -0.92 -25.36 -5.73
C VAL A 167 -2.00 -25.32 -6.83
N GLU A 168 -2.01 -24.31 -7.69
CA GLU A 168 -3.05 -24.16 -8.71
C GLU A 168 -2.89 -25.15 -9.87
N GLU A 169 -4.02 -25.75 -10.26
CA GLU A 169 -4.13 -26.70 -11.39
C GLU A 169 -5.19 -26.22 -12.39
N PRO A 170 -5.06 -26.55 -13.70
CA PRO A 170 -6.02 -26.11 -14.72
C PRO A 170 -7.41 -26.78 -14.62
N PHE A 171 -7.51 -27.88 -13.86
CA PHE A 171 -8.73 -28.67 -13.65
C PHE A 171 -8.82 -29.06 -12.17
N PRO A 172 -9.15 -28.13 -11.26
CA PRO A 172 -9.20 -28.42 -9.83
C PRO A 172 -10.20 -29.55 -9.59
N HIS A 173 -9.78 -30.57 -8.84
CA HIS A 173 -10.56 -31.79 -8.56
C HIS A 173 -11.07 -32.56 -9.81
N GLY A 174 -10.48 -32.32 -10.98
CA GLY A 174 -10.91 -32.93 -12.24
C GLY A 174 -12.18 -32.32 -12.85
N TYR A 175 -12.72 -31.24 -12.28
CA TYR A 175 -13.81 -30.51 -12.90
C TYR A 175 -13.36 -29.93 -14.25
N LEU A 176 -14.23 -30.04 -15.27
CA LEU A 176 -13.96 -29.60 -16.65
C LEU A 176 -12.79 -30.33 -17.32
N PHE A 177 -12.39 -31.50 -16.82
CA PHE A 177 -11.34 -32.28 -17.44
C PHE A 177 -11.74 -32.73 -18.86
N CYS A 178 -11.01 -32.24 -19.85
CA CYS A 178 -11.18 -32.65 -21.22
C CYS A 178 -10.49 -34.01 -21.45
N ARG A 179 -11.25 -35.05 -21.83
CA ARG A 179 -10.68 -36.38 -22.08
C ARG A 179 -9.71 -36.41 -23.25
N ALA A 180 -9.92 -35.57 -24.27
CA ALA A 180 -9.07 -35.52 -25.46
C ALA A 180 -7.75 -34.79 -25.22
N HIS A 181 -7.78 -33.67 -24.49
CA HIS A 181 -6.65 -32.74 -24.40
C HIS A 181 -6.14 -32.50 -22.97
N GLY A 182 -6.80 -33.01 -21.93
CA GLY A 182 -6.52 -32.63 -20.54
C GLY A 182 -5.09 -32.89 -20.09
N THR A 183 -4.47 -33.97 -20.57
CA THR A 183 -3.04 -34.26 -20.31
C THR A 183 -2.12 -33.27 -21.00
N ALA A 184 -2.40 -32.90 -22.25
CA ALA A 184 -1.65 -31.88 -22.99
C ALA A 184 -1.83 -30.48 -22.37
N THR A 185 -3.05 -30.12 -21.97
CA THR A 185 -3.34 -28.86 -21.27
C THR A 185 -2.61 -28.78 -19.93
N ARG A 186 -2.55 -29.88 -19.16
CA ARG A 186 -1.76 -29.92 -17.90
C ARG A 186 -0.28 -29.69 -18.17
N LYS A 187 0.30 -30.31 -19.20
CA LYS A 187 1.69 -30.05 -19.60
C LYS A 187 1.94 -28.59 -19.99
N LEU A 188 1.03 -27.97 -20.75
CA LEU A 188 1.11 -26.55 -21.11
C LEU A 188 1.01 -25.65 -19.88
N TRP A 189 0.10 -25.96 -18.96
CA TRP A 189 -0.03 -25.26 -17.69
C TRP A 189 1.25 -25.35 -16.87
N ASP A 190 1.79 -26.55 -16.67
CA ASP A 190 3.01 -26.78 -15.89
C ASP A 190 4.22 -26.08 -16.52
N ALA A 191 4.36 -26.13 -17.84
CA ALA A 191 5.41 -25.42 -18.56
C ALA A 191 5.32 -23.91 -18.35
N ARG A 192 4.12 -23.32 -18.49
CA ARG A 192 3.93 -21.88 -18.27
C ARG A 192 4.13 -21.50 -16.80
N ARG A 193 3.59 -22.28 -15.87
CA ARG A 193 3.78 -22.11 -14.43
C ARG A 193 5.27 -22.05 -14.09
N ASN A 194 6.06 -22.99 -14.60
CA ASN A 194 7.50 -23.01 -14.37
C ASN A 194 8.18 -21.74 -14.93
N MET A 195 7.80 -21.27 -16.11
CA MET A 195 8.33 -20.00 -16.64
C MET A 195 7.99 -18.82 -15.71
N VAL A 196 6.73 -18.69 -15.28
CA VAL A 196 6.29 -17.61 -14.39
C VAL A 196 7.00 -17.67 -13.03
N LEU A 197 7.21 -18.86 -12.48
CA LEU A 197 7.93 -19.05 -11.21
C LEU A 197 9.38 -18.52 -11.26
N HIS A 198 10.06 -18.60 -12.40
CA HIS A 198 11.43 -18.09 -12.56
C HIS A 198 11.49 -16.58 -12.71
N SER A 199 10.43 -15.95 -13.24
CA SER A 199 10.33 -14.50 -13.41
C SER A 199 9.51 -13.82 -12.31
N LEU A 200 9.11 -14.55 -11.27
CA LEU A 200 8.20 -14.05 -10.25
C LEU A 200 8.88 -12.98 -9.39
N ASP A 201 8.20 -11.84 -9.27
CA ASP A 201 8.54 -10.77 -8.34
C ASP A 201 7.30 -10.34 -7.53
N GLY A 202 7.48 -9.42 -6.59
CA GLY A 202 6.39 -8.98 -5.73
C GLY A 202 5.30 -8.22 -6.50
N ASN A 203 5.60 -7.74 -7.72
CA ASN A 203 4.69 -7.01 -8.59
C ASN A 203 3.97 -7.90 -9.62
N THR A 204 4.33 -9.18 -9.73
CA THR A 204 3.88 -9.98 -10.86
C THR A 204 2.37 -10.23 -10.81
N ASP A 205 1.64 -9.83 -11.86
CA ASP A 205 0.29 -10.33 -12.11
C ASP A 205 0.37 -11.78 -12.61
N VAL A 206 0.34 -12.72 -11.68
CA VAL A 206 0.40 -14.15 -11.98
C VAL A 206 -0.75 -14.59 -12.89
N ALA A 207 -1.95 -14.00 -12.75
CA ALA A 207 -3.11 -14.38 -13.54
C ALA A 207 -2.95 -13.95 -15.01
N GLU A 208 -2.50 -12.72 -15.25
CA GLU A 208 -2.17 -12.27 -16.62
C GLU A 208 -0.97 -13.04 -17.17
N ALA A 209 0.05 -13.31 -16.35
CA ALA A 209 1.19 -14.12 -16.76
C ALA A 209 0.77 -15.54 -17.21
N MET A 210 -0.23 -16.14 -16.58
CA MET A 210 -0.75 -17.47 -16.94
C MET A 210 -1.73 -17.47 -18.13
N LYS A 211 -2.18 -16.31 -18.61
CA LYS A 211 -3.21 -16.18 -19.64
C LYS A 211 -2.84 -16.78 -21.00
N SER A 212 -1.55 -16.90 -21.31
CA SER A 212 -1.09 -17.52 -22.57
C SER A 212 -1.48 -19.00 -22.70
N VAL A 213 -1.73 -19.71 -21.58
CA VAL A 213 -2.23 -21.09 -21.62
C VAL A 213 -3.63 -21.13 -22.22
N LYS A 214 -4.49 -20.16 -21.86
CA LYS A 214 -5.85 -20.05 -22.40
C LYS A 214 -5.85 -19.83 -23.91
N THR A 215 -4.92 -19.02 -24.43
CA THR A 215 -4.81 -18.79 -25.89
C THR A 215 -4.30 -20.04 -26.61
N ALA A 216 -3.42 -20.83 -25.99
CA ALA A 216 -2.89 -22.06 -26.57
C ALA A 216 -3.93 -23.20 -26.67
N VAL A 217 -5.03 -23.14 -25.90
CA VAL A 217 -6.11 -24.15 -25.92
C VAL A 217 -7.43 -23.58 -26.46
N ALA A 218 -7.37 -22.50 -27.24
CA ALA A 218 -8.55 -21.75 -27.70
C ALA A 218 -9.56 -22.61 -28.49
N ASP A 219 -9.06 -23.64 -29.19
CA ASP A 219 -9.87 -24.52 -30.05
C ASP A 219 -10.70 -25.54 -29.26
N CYS A 220 -10.40 -25.78 -27.98
CA CYS A 220 -11.15 -26.70 -27.14
C CYS A 220 -11.95 -25.93 -26.06
N PRO A 221 -13.30 -25.93 -26.12
CA PRO A 221 -14.12 -25.14 -25.21
C PRO A 221 -13.97 -25.57 -23.73
N ASP A 222 -13.81 -26.87 -23.47
CA ASP A 222 -13.64 -27.41 -22.12
C ASP A 222 -12.29 -27.00 -21.52
N CYS A 223 -11.20 -27.13 -22.28
CA CYS A 223 -9.86 -26.72 -21.85
C CYS A 223 -9.79 -25.20 -21.63
N LYS A 224 -10.37 -24.43 -22.55
CA LYS A 224 -10.47 -22.97 -22.41
C LYS A 224 -11.22 -22.58 -21.14
N ARG A 225 -12.33 -23.27 -20.82
CA ARG A 225 -13.11 -23.01 -19.60
C ARG A 225 -12.33 -23.38 -18.34
N GLY A 226 -11.71 -24.57 -18.29
CA GLY A 226 -10.89 -25.01 -17.15
C GLY A 226 -9.72 -24.06 -16.87
N CYS A 227 -8.95 -23.72 -17.90
CA CYS A 227 -7.87 -22.73 -17.79
C CYS A 227 -8.39 -21.36 -17.33
N ASN A 228 -9.52 -20.90 -17.87
CA ASN A 228 -10.09 -19.61 -17.47
C ASN A 228 -10.51 -19.62 -16.00
N SER A 229 -11.21 -20.65 -15.54
CA SER A 229 -11.61 -20.78 -14.13
C SER A 229 -10.41 -20.76 -13.18
N SER A 230 -9.33 -21.46 -13.55
CA SER A 230 -8.10 -21.52 -12.75
C SER A 230 -7.35 -20.18 -12.73
N ILE A 231 -7.33 -19.46 -13.87
CA ILE A 231 -6.79 -18.10 -13.95
C ILE A 231 -7.61 -17.11 -13.10
N GLU A 232 -8.94 -17.24 -13.10
CA GLU A 232 -9.80 -16.43 -12.24
C GLU A 232 -9.61 -16.77 -10.75
N LEU A 233 -9.39 -18.04 -10.40
CA LEU A 233 -9.05 -18.44 -9.02
C LEU A 233 -7.74 -17.82 -8.55
N LEU A 234 -6.72 -17.74 -9.42
CA LEU A 234 -5.49 -17.00 -9.11
C LEU A 234 -5.82 -15.55 -8.75
N ARG A 235 -6.65 -14.84 -9.54
CA ARG A 235 -7.03 -13.44 -9.25
C ARG A 235 -7.67 -13.25 -7.87
N VAL A 236 -8.53 -14.18 -7.45
CA VAL A 236 -9.25 -14.11 -6.16
C VAL A 236 -8.36 -14.50 -4.97
N ARG A 237 -7.47 -15.48 -5.17
CA ARG A 237 -6.57 -15.99 -4.12
C ARG A 237 -5.40 -15.07 -3.78
N PHE A 238 -5.31 -13.88 -4.37
CA PHE A 238 -4.31 -12.87 -4.02
C PHE A 238 -4.86 -11.80 -3.05
N PRO A 239 -4.99 -12.05 -1.73
CA PRO A 239 -5.06 -10.98 -0.76
C PRO A 239 -3.63 -10.58 -0.37
N LEU A 240 -3.11 -9.50 -0.96
CA LEU A 240 -1.86 -8.86 -0.51
C LEU A 240 -1.98 -8.20 0.88
N ASN A 241 -3.14 -8.30 1.54
CA ASN A 241 -3.55 -7.46 2.65
C ASN A 241 -3.31 -8.04 4.05
N HIS A 242 -2.77 -9.25 4.18
CA HIS A 242 -2.48 -9.84 5.49
C HIS A 242 -1.01 -10.23 5.59
N PRO A 243 -0.13 -9.32 6.09
CA PRO A 243 1.19 -9.74 6.51
C PRO A 243 1.04 -10.79 7.62
N PRO A 244 2.01 -11.71 7.77
CA PRO A 244 1.98 -12.65 8.86
C PRO A 244 1.99 -11.86 10.17
N THR A 245 1.13 -12.25 11.11
CA THR A 245 1.00 -11.63 12.45
C THR A 245 2.34 -11.53 13.17
N VAL A 246 3.34 -12.33 12.75
CA VAL A 246 4.71 -12.41 13.26
C VAL A 246 5.53 -11.12 13.05
N LEU A 247 5.19 -10.24 12.10
CA LEU A 247 5.89 -8.96 11.91
C LEU A 247 5.43 -7.85 12.85
N THR A 248 4.61 -8.15 13.86
CA THR A 248 4.17 -7.19 14.89
C THR A 248 5.24 -6.82 15.93
N PHE A 249 6.47 -7.30 15.80
CA PHE A 249 7.54 -7.02 16.77
C PHE A 249 8.57 -6.02 16.22
N VAL A 250 8.49 -4.76 16.63
CA VAL A 250 9.41 -4.03 17.54
C VAL A 250 8.79 -2.64 17.78
N ALA A 251 7.81 -2.54 18.68
CA ALA A 251 7.31 -1.27 19.21
C ALA A 251 7.56 -1.14 20.72
N MET A 252 8.55 -1.87 21.25
CA MET A 252 8.84 -1.93 22.70
C MET A 252 10.24 -1.44 23.09
N ARG A 253 10.95 -0.67 22.25
CA ARG A 253 12.19 0.00 22.68
C ARG A 253 12.32 1.41 22.13
N ALA A 254 11.71 2.36 22.83
CA ALA A 254 12.30 3.67 23.18
C ALA A 254 11.26 4.51 23.93
N VAL A 255 11.12 4.26 25.23
CA VAL A 255 10.85 5.30 26.23
C VAL A 255 12.01 5.23 27.22
#